data_AF-A0A1Y3ASV8-F1
#
_entry.id   AF-A0A1Y3ASV8-F1
#
_cell.length_a   1.000
_cell.length_b   1.000
_cell.length_c   1.000
_cell.angle_alpha   90.00
_cell.angle_beta   90.00
_cell.angle_gamma   90.00
#
_symmetry.space_group_name_H-M   'P 1'
#
loop_
_entity.id
_entity.type
_entity.pdbx_description
1 polymer ?
#
loop_
_entity_poly.entity_id
_entity_poly.type
_entity_poly.pdbx_seq_one_letter_code
_entity_poly.pdbx_strand_id
1 'polypeptide(L)'
;QVCLQLWNLGSLNPLKDDQNLDARLALNIDWTPYGDVLEMCWCPWGVSYEELQPSNERLQRLGLLAIASEDGHVRIIALPHPNQLDGSYKTNYLFQVQPILILQDRFPRYLNCNSIDWYPFPPYNMIVGAFNTGFS
;
A
#
# COMPACT_ATOMS: atom_id res chain seq x y z
N GLN A 1 -5.67 -9.49 15.04
CA GLN A 1 -5.15 -8.14 14.70
C GLN A 1 -4.47 -8.29 13.36
N VAL A 2 -4.91 -7.53 12.36
CA VAL A 2 -4.35 -7.58 10.99
C VAL A 2 -3.52 -6.33 10.82
N CYS A 3 -2.29 -6.46 10.32
CA CYS A 3 -1.44 -5.32 10.02
C CYS A 3 -0.71 -5.49 8.69
N LEU A 4 -0.41 -4.36 8.06
CA LEU A 4 0.44 -4.29 6.88
C LEU A 4 1.82 -3.77 7.27
N GLN A 5 2.86 -4.51 6.93
CA GLN A 5 4.23 -4.15 7.25
C GLN A 5 5.00 -3.79 5.99
N LEU A 6 5.69 -2.65 6.04
CA LEU A 6 6.70 -2.28 5.06
C LEU A 6 8.08 -2.45 5.70
N TRP A 7 8.95 -3.18 5.03
CA TRP A 7 10.34 -3.40 5.47
C TRP A 7 11.30 -2.68 4.54
N ASN A 8 12.26 -1.97 5.11
CA ASN A 8 13.42 -1.46 4.38
C ASN A 8 14.53 -2.50 4.51
N LEU A 9 14.92 -3.11 3.39
CA LEU A 9 15.94 -4.17 3.36
C LEU A 9 17.36 -3.63 3.11
N GLY A 10 17.54 -2.31 3.06
CA GLY A 10 18.81 -1.68 2.70
C GLY A 10 19.18 -1.89 1.23
N SER A 11 20.47 -1.78 0.93
CA SER A 11 21.01 -1.98 -0.42
C SER A 11 21.15 -3.47 -0.72
N LEU A 12 20.29 -4.00 -1.58
CA LEU A 12 20.31 -5.41 -2.02
C LEU A 12 21.36 -5.71 -3.11
N ASN A 13 22.49 -5.00 -3.12
CA ASN A 13 23.50 -5.14 -4.18
C ASN A 13 24.35 -6.40 -3.95
N PRO A 14 24.26 -7.45 -4.81
CA PRO A 14 24.98 -8.71 -4.61
C PRO A 14 26.49 -8.59 -4.84
N LEU A 15 26.96 -7.49 -5.44
CA LEU A 15 28.38 -7.25 -5.73
C LEU A 15 29.10 -6.50 -4.60
N LYS A 16 28.37 -5.98 -3.62
CA LYS A 16 28.94 -5.45 -2.39
C LYS A 16 28.83 -6.52 -1.33
N ASP A 17 29.97 -6.96 -0.81
CA ASP A 17 30.09 -7.88 0.32
C ASP A 17 29.72 -7.16 1.63
N ASP A 18 28.57 -6.45 1.63
CA ASP A 18 28.06 -5.73 2.78
C ASP A 18 27.49 -6.77 3.74
N GLN A 19 28.31 -7.21 4.70
CA GLN A 19 27.93 -8.13 5.79
C GLN A 19 26.89 -7.55 6.77
N ASN A 20 26.25 -6.42 6.45
CA ASN A 20 25.25 -5.76 7.27
C ASN A 20 24.01 -5.43 6.43
N LEU A 21 23.20 -6.45 6.15
CA LEU A 21 21.80 -6.25 5.77
C LEU A 21 21.04 -5.74 7.00
N ASP A 22 20.96 -4.41 7.17
CA ASP A 22 20.16 -3.77 8.22
C ASP A 22 18.68 -3.70 7.79
N ALA A 23 18.05 -4.87 7.74
CA ALA A 23 16.61 -4.96 7.47
C ALA A 23 15.84 -4.42 8.67
N ARG A 24 15.07 -3.35 8.45
CA ARG A 24 14.29 -2.68 9.50
C ARG A 24 12.83 -2.49 9.10
N LEU A 25 11.94 -2.63 10.06
CA LEU A 25 10.53 -2.29 9.91
C LEU A 25 10.42 -0.78 9.66
N ALA A 26 9.93 -0.40 8.49
CA ALA A 26 9.80 0.98 8.05
C ALA A 26 8.41 1.54 8.37
N LEU A 27 7.35 0.75 8.17
CA LEU A 27 5.96 1.09 8.55
C LEU A 27 5.25 -0.15 9.09
N ASN A 28 4.35 0.06 10.04
CA ASN A 28 3.45 -0.96 10.56
C ASN A 28 2.05 -0.37 10.63
N ILE A 29 1.14 -0.78 9.75
CA ILE A 29 -0.15 -0.13 9.56
C ILE A 29 -1.24 -1.01 10.16
N ASP A 30 -2.12 -0.43 10.98
CA ASP A 30 -3.31 -1.13 11.46
C ASP A 30 -4.27 -1.35 10.30
N TRP A 31 -4.54 -2.61 10.01
CA TRP A 31 -5.48 -3.04 8.97
C TRP A 31 -6.69 -3.79 9.56
N THR A 32 -6.76 -3.90 10.88
CA THR A 32 -7.83 -4.62 11.59
C THR A 32 -9.25 -4.19 11.18
N PRO A 33 -9.55 -2.91 10.92
CA PRO A 33 -10.90 -2.49 10.53
C PRO A 33 -11.41 -3.05 9.19
N TYR A 34 -10.53 -3.58 8.34
CA TYR A 34 -10.87 -4.03 6.99
C TYR A 34 -10.85 -5.55 6.80
N GLY A 35 -10.52 -6.31 7.86
CA GLY A 35 -10.40 -7.77 7.80
C GLY A 35 -9.10 -8.22 7.13
N ASP A 36 -9.06 -9.48 6.70
CA ASP A 36 -7.87 -10.08 6.10
C ASP A 36 -7.52 -9.45 4.74
N VAL A 37 -6.23 -9.39 4.43
CA VAL A 37 -5.71 -8.96 3.12
C VAL A 37 -5.72 -10.16 2.19
N LEU A 38 -6.53 -10.10 1.15
CA LEU A 38 -6.61 -11.15 0.14
C LEU A 38 -5.51 -10.98 -0.91
N GLU A 39 -5.18 -9.73 -1.22
CA GLU A 39 -4.13 -9.38 -2.18
C GLU A 39 -3.73 -7.92 -2.08
N MET A 40 -2.53 -7.59 -2.56
CA MET A 40 -2.07 -6.22 -2.68
C MET A 40 -1.12 -6.06 -3.86
N CYS A 41 -1.17 -4.91 -4.53
CA CYS A 41 -0.25 -4.58 -5.61
C CYS A 41 0.09 -3.08 -5.63
N TRP A 42 1.37 -2.77 -5.86
CA TRP A 42 1.83 -1.40 -6.00
C TRP A 42 1.36 -0.81 -7.32
N CYS A 43 0.94 0.45 -7.30
CA CYS A 43 0.67 1.19 -8.54
C CYS A 43 2.00 1.45 -9.28
N PRO A 44 2.14 1.08 -10.57
CA PRO A 44 3.37 1.26 -11.34
C PRO A 44 3.88 2.70 -11.39
N TRP A 45 2.98 3.69 -11.43
CA TRP A 45 3.34 5.11 -11.43
C TRP A 45 3.07 5.83 -10.10
N GLY A 46 2.55 5.13 -9.08
CA GLY A 46 2.23 5.75 -7.78
C GLY A 46 3.46 6.27 -7.03
N VAL A 47 4.65 5.81 -7.42
CA VAL A 47 5.98 6.22 -6.91
C VAL A 47 6.41 7.58 -7.48
N SER A 48 5.62 8.21 -8.36
CA SER A 48 5.98 9.50 -8.95
C SER A 48 6.03 10.60 -7.89
N TYR A 49 7.27 11.04 -7.61
CA TYR A 49 7.69 12.39 -7.26
C TYR A 49 6.51 13.36 -7.14
N GLU A 50 6.04 13.62 -5.91
CA GLU A 50 5.33 14.89 -5.70
C GLU A 50 6.32 16.01 -6.02
N GLU A 51 5.85 16.97 -6.83
CA GLU A 51 6.61 18.15 -7.21
C GLU A 51 7.23 18.82 -5.97
N LEU A 52 8.43 19.35 -6.18
CA LEU A 52 9.35 20.00 -5.23
C LEU A 52 8.81 21.27 -4.55
N GLN A 53 7.55 21.29 -4.15
CA GLN A 53 6.96 22.34 -3.33
C GLN A 53 6.30 21.67 -2.13
N PRO A 54 7.08 21.25 -1.11
CA PRO A 54 6.52 20.84 0.15
C PRO A 54 5.68 22.01 0.68
N SER A 55 4.36 21.91 0.62
CA SER A 55 3.57 22.63 1.60
C SER A 55 3.91 22.01 2.95
N ASN A 56 4.12 22.83 3.98
CA ASN A 56 4.53 22.39 5.33
C ASN A 56 3.53 21.42 6.01
N GLU A 57 2.47 21.01 5.32
CA GLU A 57 1.35 20.22 5.84
C GLU A 57 1.21 18.84 5.19
N ARG A 58 2.04 18.47 4.19
CA ARG A 58 1.93 17.16 3.50
C ARG A 58 3.22 16.37 3.52
N LEU A 59 3.13 15.14 4.03
CA LEU A 59 4.23 14.16 3.99
C LEU A 59 4.45 13.71 2.54
N GLN A 60 5.71 13.60 2.12
CA GLN A 60 6.03 13.02 0.81
C GLN A 60 5.49 11.59 0.71
N ARG A 61 4.92 11.25 -0.43
CA ARG A 61 4.40 9.91 -0.71
C ARG A 61 5.51 8.94 -1.15
N LEU A 62 5.57 7.76 -0.54
CA LEU A 62 6.36 6.62 -0.99
C LEU A 62 5.76 5.99 -2.25
N GLY A 63 4.45 5.77 -2.25
CA GLY A 63 3.74 5.17 -3.37
C GLY A 63 2.25 5.02 -3.11
N LEU A 64 1.53 4.49 -4.10
CA LEU A 64 0.16 4.03 -3.96
C LEU A 64 0.11 2.51 -3.91
N LEU A 65 -0.65 1.97 -2.96
CA LEU A 65 -0.86 0.54 -2.80
C LEU A 65 -2.35 0.24 -2.96
N ALA A 66 -2.69 -0.67 -3.87
CA ALA A 66 -4.03 -1.23 -3.96
C ALA A 66 -4.09 -2.49 -3.08
N ILE A 67 -5.16 -2.65 -2.31
CA ILE A 67 -5.34 -3.76 -1.37
C ILE A 67 -6.77 -4.27 -1.50
N ALA A 68 -6.93 -5.56 -1.79
CA ALA A 68 -8.18 -6.26 -1.69
C ALA A 68 -8.32 -6.86 -0.29
N SER A 69 -9.44 -6.58 0.38
CA SER A 69 -9.70 -7.09 1.73
C SER A 69 -10.93 -8.00 1.79
N GLU A 70 -11.04 -8.77 2.87
CA GLU A 70 -12.14 -9.70 3.14
C GLU A 70 -13.53 -9.04 3.17
N ASP A 71 -13.60 -7.74 3.46
CA ASP A 71 -14.86 -6.99 3.44
C ASP A 71 -15.41 -6.68 2.03
N GLY A 72 -14.71 -7.17 0.99
CA GLY A 72 -15.15 -7.11 -0.40
C GLY A 72 -14.78 -5.82 -1.13
N HIS A 73 -13.98 -4.97 -0.50
CA HIS A 73 -13.52 -3.71 -1.08
C HIS A 73 -12.07 -3.80 -1.58
N VAL A 74 -11.79 -3.08 -2.67
CA VAL A 74 -10.41 -2.76 -3.06
C VAL A 74 -10.12 -1.33 -2.64
N ARG A 75 -9.10 -1.14 -1.79
CA ARG A 75 -8.70 0.17 -1.26
C ARG A 75 -7.41 0.62 -1.91
N ILE A 76 -7.38 1.87 -2.36
CA ILE A 76 -6.14 2.54 -2.73
C ILE A 76 -5.71 3.38 -1.54
N ILE A 77 -4.52 3.11 -1.00
CA ILE A 77 -3.91 3.91 0.06
C ILE A 77 -2.68 4.64 -0.47
N ALA A 78 -2.45 5.86 0.02
CA ALA A 78 -1.20 6.58 -0.19
C ALA A 78 -0.28 6.35 1.00
N LEU A 79 0.86 5.70 0.76
CA LEU A 79 1.82 5.43 1.81
C LEU A 79 2.80 6.61 1.94
N PRO A 80 3.03 7.16 3.14
CA PRO A 80 4.03 8.20 3.33
C PRO A 80 5.44 7.62 3.23
N HIS A 81 6.41 8.45 2.82
CA HIS A 81 7.81 8.08 2.82
C HIS A 81 8.30 7.92 4.26
N PRO A 82 8.87 6.77 4.66
CA PRO A 82 9.26 6.52 6.06
C PRO A 82 10.24 7.54 6.63
N ASN A 83 11.09 8.16 5.80
CA ASN A 83 12.02 9.22 6.25
C ASN A 83 11.35 10.57 6.61
N GLN A 84 10.09 10.79 6.22
CA GLN A 84 9.35 12.01 6.56
C GLN A 84 8.65 11.91 7.91
N LEU A 85 8.65 10.71 8.47
CA LEU A 85 8.09 10.40 9.76
C LEU A 85 9.14 10.80 10.79
N ASP A 86 8.80 11.76 11.66
CA ASP A 86 9.61 12.14 12.82
C ASP A 86 10.03 10.86 13.55
N GLY A 87 11.32 10.49 13.54
CA GLY A 87 11.83 9.17 13.98
C GLY A 87 11.50 8.68 15.40
N SER A 88 10.52 9.28 16.06
CA SER A 88 9.74 8.83 17.21
C SER A 88 8.93 7.55 16.95
N TYR A 89 8.75 7.11 15.70
CA TYR A 89 8.11 5.84 15.36
C TYR A 89 8.96 4.65 15.79
N LYS A 90 8.81 4.30 17.07
CA LYS A 90 9.25 3.00 17.59
C LYS A 90 8.53 1.91 16.81
N THR A 91 9.20 0.78 16.63
CA THR A 91 8.73 -0.44 15.93
C THR A 91 7.37 -0.99 16.41
N ASN A 92 6.77 -0.42 17.46
CA ASN A 92 5.51 -0.82 18.08
C ASN A 92 4.34 0.11 17.77
N TYR A 93 4.52 1.22 17.04
CA TYR A 93 3.41 2.10 16.68
C TYR A 93 2.69 1.56 15.44
N LEU A 94 1.37 1.42 15.56
CA LEU A 94 0.49 1.10 14.46
C LEU A 94 -0.02 2.39 13.82
N PHE A 95 0.37 2.60 12.58
CA PHE A 95 -0.10 3.72 11.77
C PHE A 95 -1.52 3.47 11.31
N GLN A 96 -2.35 4.49 11.42
CA GLN A 96 -3.65 4.50 10.77
C GLN A 96 -3.51 5.20 9.42
N VAL A 97 -3.90 4.52 8.35
CA VAL A 97 -3.90 5.08 7.00
C VAL A 97 -5.33 5.09 6.48
N GLN A 98 -5.79 6.26 6.04
CA GLN A 98 -7.09 6.38 5.40
C GLN A 98 -6.97 6.06 3.90
N PRO A 99 -7.88 5.24 3.34
CA PRO A 99 -7.97 5.04 1.90
C PRO A 99 -8.24 6.36 1.18
N ILE A 100 -7.49 6.61 0.10
CA ILE A 100 -7.74 7.74 -0.79
C ILE A 100 -8.85 7.43 -1.80
N LEU A 101 -9.06 6.14 -2.07
CA LEU A 101 -10.12 5.64 -2.95
C LEU A 101 -10.57 4.26 -2.46
N ILE A 102 -11.87 4.00 -2.53
CA ILE A 102 -12.48 2.72 -2.22
C ILE A 102 -13.27 2.29 -3.46
N LEU A 103 -12.88 1.16 -4.04
CA LEU A 103 -13.57 0.51 -5.14
C LEU A 103 -14.43 -0.60 -4.55
N GLN A 104 -15.70 -0.63 -4.98
CA GLN A 104 -16.66 -1.63 -4.58
C GLN A 104 -17.46 -2.07 -5.78
N ASP A 105 -17.81 -3.35 -5.80
CA ASP A 105 -18.85 -3.83 -6.70
C ASP A 105 -20.21 -3.22 -6.31
N ARG A 106 -21.18 -3.29 -7.22
CA ARG A 106 -22.58 -2.91 -6.94
C ARG A 106 -23.22 -3.78 -5.86
N PHE A 107 -22.71 -5.01 -5.64
CA PHE A 107 -23.25 -5.98 -4.69
C PHE A 107 -22.17 -6.44 -3.69
N PRO A 108 -21.69 -5.56 -2.79
CA PRO A 108 -20.51 -5.81 -1.96
C PRO A 108 -20.68 -6.95 -0.94
N ARG A 109 -21.92 -7.33 -0.60
CA ARG A 109 -22.18 -8.18 0.58
C ARG A 109 -21.76 -9.65 0.44
N TYR A 110 -21.27 -10.10 -0.72
CA TYR A 110 -20.93 -11.51 -0.95
C TYR A 110 -19.70 -11.71 -1.83
N LEU A 111 -18.96 -10.63 -2.16
CA LEU A 111 -17.92 -10.68 -3.17
C LEU A 111 -16.55 -10.38 -2.57
N ASN A 112 -15.65 -11.35 -2.64
CA ASN A 112 -14.25 -11.16 -2.29
C ASN A 112 -13.46 -10.92 -3.58
N CYS A 113 -12.71 -9.82 -3.64
CA CYS A 113 -11.73 -9.60 -4.69
C CYS A 113 -10.46 -10.39 -4.35
N ASN A 114 -10.07 -11.34 -5.19
CA ASN A 114 -8.92 -12.23 -4.95
C ASN A 114 -7.79 -12.06 -5.96
N SER A 115 -8.01 -11.29 -7.03
CA SER A 115 -6.97 -10.89 -7.98
C SER A 115 -7.08 -9.39 -8.29
N ILE A 116 -5.98 -8.63 -8.27
CA ILE A 116 -5.92 -7.21 -8.61
C ILE A 116 -4.65 -6.91 -9.40
N ASP A 117 -4.79 -6.15 -10.48
CA ASP A 117 -3.63 -5.71 -11.26
C ASP A 117 -3.86 -4.31 -11.85
N TRP A 118 -2.79 -3.55 -11.94
CA TRP A 118 -2.82 -2.21 -12.51
C TRP A 118 -2.62 -2.28 -14.03
N TYR A 119 -3.37 -1.47 -14.77
CA TYR A 119 -3.07 -1.27 -16.18
C TYR A 119 -1.68 -0.63 -16.32
N PRO A 120 -0.73 -1.28 -17.02
CA PRO A 120 0.69 -0.91 -16.92
C PRO A 120 1.10 0.26 -17.81
N PHE A 121 0.16 0.91 -18.52
CA PHE A 121 0.45 1.99 -19.45
C PHE A 121 -0.20 3.31 -19.02
N PRO A 122 0.37 4.47 -19.43
CA PRO A 122 -0.23 5.77 -19.18
C PRO A 122 -1.70 5.83 -19.65
N PRO A 123 -2.59 6.52 -18.90
CA PRO A 123 -2.28 7.35 -17.72
C PRO A 123 -2.30 6.59 -16.38
N TYR A 124 -2.16 5.25 -16.37
CA TYR A 124 -2.08 4.40 -15.17
C TYR A 124 -3.27 4.57 -14.20
N ASN A 125 -4.44 4.92 -14.74
CA ASN A 125 -5.65 5.23 -13.99
C ASN A 125 -6.69 4.10 -14.04
N MET A 126 -6.28 2.91 -14.48
CA MET A 126 -7.14 1.73 -14.56
C MET A 126 -6.54 0.60 -13.74
N ILE A 127 -7.41 -0.11 -13.04
CA ILE A 127 -7.11 -1.31 -12.25
C ILE A 127 -8.17 -2.36 -12.58
N VAL A 128 -7.76 -3.62 -12.70
CA VAL A 128 -8.66 -4.76 -12.83
C VAL A 128 -8.76 -5.47 -11.49
N GLY A 129 -9.96 -5.95 -11.15
CA GLY A 129 -10.21 -6.76 -9.96
C GLY A 129 -11.04 -7.98 -10.32
N ALA A 130 -10.66 -9.16 -9.82
CA ALA A 130 -11.39 -10.41 -10.02
C ALA A 130 -12.13 -10.79 -8.74
N PHE A 131 -13.46 -10.83 -8.83
CA PHE A 131 -14.34 -11.16 -7.72
C PHE A 131 -14.79 -12.63 -7.77
N ASN A 132 -14.92 -13.26 -6.61
CA ASN A 132 -15.28 -14.68 -6.45
C ASN A 132 -16.69 -15.07 -6.96
N THR A 133 -17.55 -14.11 -7.34
CA THR A 133 -18.77 -14.44 -8.08
C THR A 133 -18.86 -13.61 -9.36
N GLY A 134 -19.16 -14.29 -10.46
CA GLY A 134 -19.16 -13.72 -11.81
C GLY A 134 -20.43 -12.96 -12.18
N PHE A 135 -21.12 -12.35 -11.23
CA PHE A 135 -22.30 -11.52 -11.54
C PHE A 135 -21.85 -10.08 -11.84
N SER A 136 -21.41 -9.84 -13.08
CA SER A 136 -21.24 -8.50 -13.65
C SER A 136 -22.51 -7.99 -14.32
#